data_AF-A0A7W9SYK1-F1
#
_entry.id   AF-A0A7W9SYK1-F1
#
_cell.length_a   1.000
_cell.length_b   1.000
_cell.length_c   1.000
_cell.angle_alpha   90.00
_cell.angle_beta   90.00
_cell.angle_gamma   90.00
#
_symmetry.space_group_name_H-M   'P 1'
#
loop_
_entity.id
_entity.type
_entity.pdbx_description
1 polymer ?
#
loop_
_entity_poly.entity_id
_entity_poly.type
_entity_poly.pdbx_seq_one_letter_code
_entity_poly.pdbx_strand_id
1 'polypeptide(L)'
;MSRLRLRFLLWLFLLGLGATACSDALDEATSATCPGNFSATLIEELKQKPKQTPAAEVIQYTYQNRTVYLVTGGSSFNYLFDACGNVLCAATLGPSNAGDGRCPDFATAATDPRVLWRDPR
;
A
#
# COMPACT_ATOMS: atom_id res chain seq x y z
N MET A 1 -45.39 -13.74 46.19
CA MET A 1 -44.51 -12.97 47.09
C MET A 1 -43.74 -13.94 47.96
N SER A 2 -42.42 -14.04 47.82
CA SER A 2 -41.52 -14.21 48.98
C SER A 2 -40.10 -13.93 48.50
N ARG A 3 -39.47 -12.96 49.16
CA ARG A 3 -38.14 -12.47 48.84
C ARG A 3 -37.12 -13.22 49.68
N LEU A 4 -35.98 -13.52 49.04
CA LEU A 4 -34.64 -13.19 49.53
C LEU A 4 -34.29 -13.55 50.98
N ARG A 5 -33.35 -14.50 51.14
CA ARG A 5 -32.29 -14.59 52.18
C ARG A 5 -31.66 -16.00 52.04
N LEU A 6 -30.37 -16.25 52.21
CA LEU A 6 -29.29 -15.49 52.78
C LEU A 6 -28.01 -16.31 52.53
N ARG A 7 -26.97 -15.60 52.12
CA ARG A 7 -25.55 -15.98 52.07
C ARG A 7 -25.13 -16.97 53.18
N PHE A 8 -24.85 -18.21 52.83
CA PHE A 8 -23.89 -19.10 53.49
C PHE A 8 -23.80 -20.33 52.57
N LEU A 9 -22.83 -20.44 51.68
CA LEU A 9 -21.63 -21.21 51.95
C LEU A 9 -20.58 -20.77 50.92
N LEU A 10 -19.72 -19.86 51.37
CA LEU A 10 -18.43 -19.61 50.74
C LEU A 10 -17.53 -20.82 51.03
N TRP A 11 -16.66 -21.16 50.06
CA TRP A 11 -15.45 -21.99 50.20
C TRP A 11 -15.63 -23.51 50.33
N LEU A 12 -15.53 -24.21 49.21
CA LEU A 12 -14.64 -25.38 49.08
C LEU A 12 -14.32 -25.59 47.58
N PHE A 13 -13.02 -25.65 47.26
CA PHE A 13 -12.39 -26.02 45.97
C PHE A 13 -12.55 -25.00 44.83
N LEU A 14 -11.57 -24.21 44.38
CA LEU A 14 -10.11 -24.39 44.33
C LEU A 14 -9.68 -25.75 43.74
N LEU A 15 -9.85 -25.92 42.42
CA LEU A 15 -9.03 -26.81 41.59
C LEU A 15 -9.20 -26.52 40.08
N GLY A 16 -8.08 -26.31 39.35
CA GLY A 16 -7.98 -26.39 37.88
C GLY A 16 -7.89 -25.03 37.17
N LEU A 17 -6.75 -24.34 37.12
CA LEU A 17 -5.62 -24.51 36.16
C LEU A 17 -6.03 -24.62 34.68
N GLY A 18 -5.60 -23.65 33.87
CA GLY A 18 -5.52 -23.79 32.40
C GLY A 18 -5.42 -22.45 31.68
N ALA A 19 -4.22 -22.10 31.21
CA ALA A 19 -3.82 -20.80 30.67
C ALA A 19 -4.70 -20.26 29.53
N THR A 20 -5.14 -19.00 29.65
CA THR A 20 -5.50 -18.17 28.50
C THR A 20 -4.22 -17.73 27.80
N ALA A 21 -3.67 -18.58 26.95
CA ALA A 21 -2.69 -18.17 25.95
C ALA A 21 -3.46 -17.60 24.75
N CYS A 22 -3.70 -16.28 24.74
CA CYS A 22 -3.97 -15.58 23.50
C CYS A 22 -2.67 -15.52 22.71
N SER A 23 -2.46 -16.48 21.82
CA SER A 23 -1.40 -16.45 20.82
C SER A 23 -1.95 -15.83 19.54
N ASP A 24 -2.01 -14.51 19.48
CA ASP A 24 -1.92 -13.76 18.22
C ASP A 24 -0.49 -13.24 18.11
N ALA A 25 0.45 -14.16 18.00
CA ALA A 25 1.71 -13.90 17.33
C ALA A 25 1.51 -14.41 15.92
N LEU A 26 1.51 -13.50 14.94
CA LEU A 26 2.02 -13.65 13.57
C LEU A 26 1.51 -12.47 12.73
N ASP A 27 2.11 -11.29 12.90
CA ASP A 27 2.47 -10.42 11.77
C ASP A 27 3.45 -9.35 12.26
N GLU A 28 4.65 -9.79 12.66
CA GLU A 28 5.82 -8.92 12.74
C GLU A 28 6.56 -9.00 11.40
N ALA A 29 5.90 -8.54 10.34
CA ALA A 29 6.60 -7.81 9.30
C ALA A 29 6.60 -6.37 9.80
N THR A 30 7.76 -5.86 10.23
CA THR A 30 7.98 -4.45 10.57
C THR A 30 7.33 -3.57 9.52
N SER A 31 6.10 -3.13 9.79
CA SER A 31 5.33 -2.28 8.91
C SER A 31 5.98 -0.91 9.00
N ALA A 32 6.96 -0.68 8.13
CA ALA A 32 7.52 0.64 7.90
C ALA A 32 6.33 1.59 7.75
N THR A 33 6.17 2.50 8.71
CA THR A 33 5.07 3.47 8.69
C THR A 33 5.36 4.43 7.56
N CYS A 34 4.70 4.19 6.42
CA CYS A 34 4.83 5.05 5.26
C CYS A 34 4.09 6.36 5.53
N PRO A 35 4.66 7.53 5.19
CA PRO A 35 4.09 8.84 5.55
C PRO A 35 2.77 9.18 4.81
N GLY A 36 2.31 8.32 3.90
CA GLY A 36 0.97 8.38 3.28
C GLY A 36 0.81 9.46 2.20
N ASN A 37 1.80 10.31 1.97
CA ASN A 37 1.74 11.47 1.07
C ASN A 37 2.72 11.41 -0.12
N PHE A 38 3.25 10.22 -0.43
CA PHE A 38 4.31 10.06 -1.44
C PHE A 38 3.97 10.69 -2.80
N SER A 39 2.75 10.53 -3.30
CA SER A 39 2.35 11.08 -4.60
C SER A 39 2.45 12.60 -4.66
N ALA A 40 2.12 13.30 -3.57
CA ALA A 40 2.28 14.75 -3.48
C ALA A 40 3.77 15.15 -3.53
N THR A 41 4.62 14.46 -2.75
CA THR A 41 6.07 14.68 -2.78
C THR A 41 6.65 14.44 -4.18
N LEU A 42 6.26 13.34 -4.84
CA LEU A 42 6.70 12.98 -6.19
C LEU A 42 6.31 14.05 -7.22
N ILE A 43 5.10 14.61 -7.12
CA ILE A 43 4.65 15.70 -8.01
C ILE A 43 5.50 16.95 -7.80
N GLU A 44 5.80 17.33 -6.56
CA GLU A 44 6.65 18.48 -6.28
C GLU A 44 8.07 18.28 -6.80
N GLU A 45 8.64 17.08 -6.67
CA GLU A 45 9.94 16.75 -7.26
C GLU A 45 9.94 16.88 -8.79
N LEU A 46 8.90 16.38 -9.47
CA LEU A 46 8.78 16.46 -10.93
C LEU A 46 8.66 17.92 -11.42
N LYS A 47 7.98 18.80 -10.67
CA LYS A 47 7.89 20.24 -11.01
C LYS A 47 9.26 20.92 -11.01
N GLN A 48 10.20 20.47 -10.17
CA GLN A 48 11.56 21.02 -10.12
C GLN A 48 12.46 20.49 -11.25
N LYS A 49 12.06 19.41 -11.94
CA LYS A 49 12.81 18.90 -13.09
C LYS A 49 12.58 19.75 -14.34
N PRO A 50 13.53 19.76 -15.29
CA PRO A 50 13.32 20.34 -16.61
C PRO A 50 12.08 19.76 -17.29
N LYS A 51 11.43 20.57 -18.13
CA LYS A 51 10.30 20.14 -18.94
C LYS A 51 10.66 18.87 -19.74
N GLN A 52 9.80 17.87 -19.69
CA GLN A 52 9.97 16.61 -20.41
C GLN A 52 9.08 16.57 -21.67
N THR A 53 9.53 15.85 -22.69
CA THR A 53 8.75 15.54 -23.91
C THR A 53 8.77 14.03 -24.16
N PRO A 54 7.65 13.30 -24.03
CA PRO A 54 6.31 13.79 -23.65
C PRO A 54 6.28 14.33 -22.20
N ALA A 55 5.23 15.11 -21.91
CA ALA A 55 4.98 15.69 -20.59
C ALA A 55 4.94 14.61 -19.52
N ALA A 56 5.48 14.92 -18.34
CA ALA A 56 5.43 14.00 -17.21
C ALA A 56 4.00 13.82 -16.70
N GLU A 57 3.65 12.61 -16.30
CA GLU A 57 2.37 12.31 -15.66
C GLU A 57 2.59 11.49 -14.40
N VAL A 58 1.75 11.72 -13.39
CA VAL A 58 1.61 10.85 -12.22
C VAL A 58 0.20 10.29 -12.22
N ILE A 59 0.10 8.98 -12.40
CA ILE A 59 -1.16 8.26 -12.54
C ILE A 59 -1.23 7.21 -11.42
N GLN A 60 -2.27 7.28 -10.62
CA GLN A 60 -2.57 6.26 -9.62
C GLN A 60 -3.30 5.07 -10.25
N TYR A 61 -2.96 3.86 -9.82
CA TYR A 61 -3.68 2.64 -10.17
C TYR A 61 -3.93 1.78 -8.93
N THR A 62 -4.87 0.86 -9.05
CA THR A 62 -4.96 -0.36 -8.23
C THR A 62 -4.22 -1.48 -8.97
N TYR A 63 -3.20 -2.05 -8.36
CA TYR A 63 -2.44 -3.17 -8.93
C TYR A 63 -2.08 -4.15 -7.83
N GLN A 64 -2.36 -5.45 -7.98
CA GLN A 64 -2.17 -6.44 -6.91
C GLN A 64 -2.78 -6.01 -5.55
N ASN A 65 -4.01 -5.49 -5.58
CA ASN A 65 -4.76 -5.03 -4.39
C ASN A 65 -4.07 -3.92 -3.57
N ARG A 66 -3.10 -3.21 -4.15
CA ARG A 66 -2.44 -2.05 -3.53
C ARG A 66 -2.52 -0.82 -4.43
N THR A 67 -2.48 0.34 -3.80
CA THR A 67 -2.31 1.61 -4.50
C THR A 67 -0.86 1.72 -4.99
N VAL A 68 -0.71 2.02 -6.28
CA VAL A 68 0.59 2.27 -6.91
C VAL A 68 0.54 3.55 -7.74
N TYR A 69 1.71 4.14 -7.98
CA TYR A 69 1.84 5.36 -8.76
C TYR A 69 2.77 5.12 -9.95
N LEU A 70 2.22 5.24 -11.14
CA LEU A 70 2.97 5.23 -12.40
C LEU A 70 3.44 6.64 -12.72
N VAL A 71 4.73 6.79 -12.99
CA VAL A 71 5.32 8.01 -13.54
C VAL A 71 5.69 7.76 -15.00
N THR A 72 5.15 8.59 -15.88
CA THR A 72 5.51 8.62 -17.30
C THR A 72 6.19 9.96 -17.65
N GLY A 73 6.71 10.06 -18.87
CA GLY A 73 7.38 11.26 -19.38
C GLY A 73 8.77 10.92 -19.94
N GLY A 74 9.29 11.78 -20.82
CA GLY A 74 10.46 11.63 -21.73
C GLY A 74 11.78 11.07 -21.18
N SER A 75 11.73 9.92 -20.52
CA SER A 75 12.84 9.05 -20.14
C SER A 75 12.58 7.67 -20.74
N SER A 76 13.62 6.84 -20.82
CA SER A 76 13.52 5.50 -21.44
C SER A 76 12.58 4.54 -20.69
N PHE A 77 12.24 4.84 -19.43
CA PHE A 77 11.46 3.97 -18.55
C PHE A 77 10.30 4.72 -17.89
N ASN A 78 9.17 4.02 -17.73
CA ASN A 78 8.06 4.48 -16.91
C ASN A 78 8.12 3.74 -15.58
N TYR A 79 8.28 4.44 -14.46
CA TYR A 79 8.49 3.79 -13.16
C TYR A 79 7.19 3.64 -12.39
N LEU A 80 7.04 2.49 -11.74
CA LEU A 80 5.96 2.19 -10.81
C LEU A 80 6.48 2.26 -9.39
N PHE A 81 5.79 3.00 -8.54
CA PHE A 81 6.11 3.16 -7.12
C PHE A 81 4.98 2.61 -6.26
N ASP A 82 5.31 2.09 -5.09
CA ASP A 82 4.32 1.80 -4.05
C ASP A 82 3.88 3.06 -3.31
N ALA A 83 2.98 2.90 -2.33
CA ALA A 83 2.48 3.99 -1.49
C ALA A 83 3.55 4.66 -0.61
N CYS A 84 4.70 4.02 -0.46
CA CYS A 84 5.81 4.45 0.37
C CYS A 84 6.94 5.12 -0.43
N GLY A 85 6.83 5.11 -1.76
CA GLY A 85 7.84 5.66 -2.65
C GLY A 85 8.95 4.69 -3.05
N ASN A 86 8.80 3.39 -2.75
CA ASN A 86 9.74 2.39 -3.24
C ASN A 86 9.47 2.11 -4.72
N VAL A 87 10.52 2.05 -5.53
CA VAL A 87 10.42 1.62 -6.93
C VAL A 87 10.10 0.12 -6.96
N LEU A 88 8.93 -0.21 -7.52
CA LEU A 88 8.52 -1.58 -7.77
C LEU A 88 9.17 -2.13 -9.03
N CYS A 89 9.17 -1.34 -10.11
CA CYS A 89 9.67 -1.73 -11.42
C CYS A 89 9.69 -0.55 -12.40
N ALA A 90 10.42 -0.69 -13.51
CA ALA A 90 10.07 -0.03 -14.75
C ALA A 90 8.92 -0.80 -15.41
N ALA A 91 7.73 -0.21 -15.45
CA ALA A 91 6.51 -0.84 -15.91
C ALA A 91 6.56 -1.17 -17.41
N THR A 92 6.10 -2.37 -17.75
CA THR A 92 5.77 -2.73 -19.12
C THR A 92 4.44 -2.07 -19.50
N LEU A 93 4.43 -1.17 -20.49
CA LEU A 93 3.21 -0.50 -20.97
C LEU A 93 2.74 -1.01 -22.35
N GLY A 94 3.39 -2.05 -22.88
CA GLY A 94 3.06 -2.70 -24.14
C GLY A 94 4.30 -3.19 -24.88
N PRO A 95 4.15 -3.75 -26.10
CA PRO A 95 5.27 -4.35 -26.85
C PRO A 95 6.42 -3.37 -27.14
N SER A 96 6.10 -2.08 -27.30
CA SER A 96 7.08 -1.02 -27.57
C SER A 96 7.68 -0.39 -26.30
N ASN A 97 7.24 -0.81 -25.11
CA ASN A 97 7.74 -0.33 -23.83
C ASN A 97 7.84 -1.53 -22.87
N ALA A 98 8.94 -2.28 -23.02
CA ALA A 98 9.12 -3.57 -22.36
C ALA A 98 9.31 -3.48 -20.83
N GLY A 99 9.65 -2.30 -20.29
CA GLY A 99 9.98 -2.16 -18.88
C GLY A 99 11.26 -2.92 -18.50
N ASP A 100 11.40 -3.26 -17.22
CA ASP A 100 12.52 -4.06 -16.67
C ASP A 100 12.15 -5.54 -16.41
N GLY A 101 10.93 -5.95 -16.79
CA GLY A 101 10.44 -7.32 -16.63
C GLY A 101 9.99 -7.71 -15.22
N ARG A 102 10.06 -6.81 -14.22
CA ARG A 102 9.63 -7.10 -12.84
C ARG A 102 8.11 -7.00 -12.62
N CYS A 103 7.42 -6.27 -13.50
CA CYS A 103 5.96 -6.16 -13.51
C CYS A 103 5.40 -6.46 -14.91
N PRO A 104 5.52 -7.69 -15.40
CA PRO A 104 5.21 -8.03 -16.80
C PRO A 104 3.72 -7.94 -17.14
N ASP A 105 2.84 -8.07 -16.15
CA ASP A 105 1.39 -8.06 -16.25
C ASP A 105 0.76 -6.69 -15.89
N PHE A 106 1.56 -5.69 -15.53
CA PHE A 106 1.04 -4.39 -15.08
C PHE A 106 0.03 -3.79 -16.08
N ALA A 107 0.35 -3.80 -17.37
CA ALA A 107 -0.51 -3.24 -18.42
C ALA A 107 -1.89 -3.89 -18.51
N THR A 108 -2.04 -5.15 -18.11
CA THR A 108 -3.30 -5.90 -18.21
C THR A 108 -4.00 -6.10 -16.87
N ALA A 109 -3.26 -6.09 -15.76
CA ALA A 109 -3.78 -6.34 -14.42
C ALA A 109 -4.05 -5.08 -13.60
N ALA A 110 -3.43 -3.93 -13.94
CA ALA A 110 -3.70 -2.67 -13.26
C ALA A 110 -5.09 -2.13 -13.61
N THR A 111 -5.78 -1.59 -12.62
CA THR A 111 -7.17 -1.10 -12.70
C THR A 111 -7.29 0.28 -12.05
N ASP A 112 -8.48 0.88 -12.15
CA ASP A 112 -8.82 2.17 -11.54
C ASP A 112 -7.83 3.32 -11.81
N PRO A 113 -7.45 3.60 -13.07
CA PRO A 113 -6.55 4.69 -13.39
C PRO A 113 -7.11 6.04 -12.94
N ARG A 114 -6.31 6.79 -12.19
CA ARG A 114 -6.61 8.18 -11.79
C ARG A 114 -5.41 9.06 -12.04
N VAL A 115 -5.49 9.93 -13.04
CA VAL A 115 -4.47 10.95 -13.29
C VAL A 115 -4.48 11.94 -12.11
N LEU A 116 -3.40 11.97 -11.33
CA LEU A 116 -3.26 12.88 -10.21
C LEU A 116 -2.65 14.22 -10.66
N TRP A 117 -1.75 14.15 -11.64
CA TRP A 117 -1.08 15.32 -12.19
C TRP A 117 -0.49 15.03 -13.57
N ARG A 118 -0.48 16.06 -14.41
CA ARG A 118 0.22 16.11 -15.70
C ARG A 118 0.97 17.44 -15.74
N ASP A 119 2.23 17.42 -16.16
CA ASP A 119 3.03 18.64 -16.28
C ASP A 119 2.37 19.62 -17.25
N PRO A 120 1.98 20.84 -16.81
CA PRO A 120 1.30 21.81 -17.65
C PRO A 120 2.25 22.62 -18.55
N ARG A 121 3.58 22.44 -18.42
CA ARG A 121 4.60 23.27 -19.08
C ARG A 121 4.87 22.90 -20.53
#